data_AF-A0A3M8SXR5-F1
#
_entry.id   AF-A0A3M8SXR5-F1
#
_cell.length_a   1.000
_cell.length_b   1.000
_cell.length_c   1.000
_cell.angle_alpha   90.00
_cell.angle_beta   90.00
_cell.angle_gamma   90.00
#
_symmetry.space_group_name_H-M   'P 1'
#
loop_
_entity.id
_entity.type
_entity.pdbx_description
1 polymer ?
#
loop_
_entity_poly.entity_id
_entity_poly.type
_entity_poly.pdbx_seq_one_letter_code
_entity_poly.pdbx_strand_id
1 'polypeptide(L)'
;MTQAAIGVDIGRCRAVEQPDPVAGHRTGKPSSSAVLRRCVLLLLLSLAACGESPAPATLAERAQADEVALVSAEDAGMRAAFAQARASLDGFLALALAKPAPAGLGDFAVKVPISQDGATEYFWLSDLSVDGDGYSALIANRPEVVTRVAQGQRHRFARADIVDWTYTDADTRRMHGNFTACALLAKESPAQAEEFRQQYGLDCAR
;
A
#
# COMPACT_ATOMS: atom_id res chain seq x y z
N MET A 1 16.69 -7.95 -5.07
CA MET A 1 15.25 -8.25 -4.95
C MET A 1 14.52 -6.92 -4.96
N THR A 2 13.48 -6.77 -5.78
CA THR A 2 12.84 -5.48 -6.03
C THR A 2 11.39 -5.54 -5.54
N GLN A 3 10.92 -4.54 -4.79
CA GLN A 3 9.59 -4.52 -4.17
C GLN A 3 8.73 -3.40 -4.73
N ALA A 4 7.65 -3.70 -5.44
CA ALA A 4 6.66 -2.79 -6.01
C ALA A 4 5.41 -2.62 -5.13
N ALA A 5 5.13 -1.40 -4.63
CA ALA A 5 3.85 -1.13 -3.95
C ALA A 5 2.67 -1.40 -4.91
N ILE A 6 1.73 -2.25 -4.47
CA ILE A 6 0.54 -2.68 -5.24
C ILE A 6 -0.59 -1.66 -5.03
N GLY A 7 -0.74 -1.22 -3.78
CA GLY A 7 -1.81 -0.35 -3.33
C GLY A 7 -1.32 1.08 -3.15
N VAL A 8 -2.18 1.99 -3.58
CA VAL A 8 -2.11 3.40 -3.27
C VAL A 8 -3.27 3.67 -2.32
N ASP A 9 -3.12 3.39 -1.02
CA ASP A 9 -4.07 3.93 -0.05
C ASP A 9 -3.71 5.39 0.23
N ILE A 10 -3.86 6.26 -0.78
CA ILE A 10 -3.82 7.73 -0.58
C ILE A 10 -5.04 8.19 0.23
N GLY A 11 -6.01 7.30 0.47
CA GLY A 11 -7.32 7.58 1.03
C GLY A 11 -7.49 7.28 2.52
N ARG A 12 -6.44 7.11 3.33
CA ARG A 12 -6.57 7.24 4.80
C ARG A 12 -5.23 7.47 5.49
N CYS A 13 -4.73 8.70 5.44
CA CYS A 13 -4.15 9.29 6.64
C CYS A 13 -5.27 9.30 7.72
N ARG A 14 -5.50 8.15 8.36
CA ARG A 14 -6.20 8.11 9.64
C ARG A 14 -5.33 8.98 10.54
N ALA A 15 -5.86 10.12 10.98
CA ALA A 15 -5.30 10.81 12.12
C ALA A 15 -4.97 9.72 13.15
N VAL A 16 -3.72 9.70 13.61
CA VAL A 16 -3.30 8.84 14.72
C VAL A 16 -4.23 9.19 15.87
N GLU A 17 -5.27 8.38 16.07
CA GLU A 17 -6.13 8.49 17.23
C GLU A 17 -5.24 8.04 18.39
N GLN A 18 -4.74 9.03 19.14
CA GLN A 18 -3.92 8.79 20.30
C GLN A 18 -4.71 7.90 21.25
N PRO A 19 -4.14 6.78 21.75
CA PRO A 19 -4.83 6.00 22.76
C PRO A 19 -4.99 6.86 24.02
N ASP A 20 -6.22 6.98 24.48
CA ASP A 20 -6.57 7.66 25.73
C ASP A 20 -5.66 7.20 26.89
N PRO A 21 -5.23 8.09 27.79
CA PRO A 21 -4.45 7.70 28.95
C PRO A 21 -5.27 6.83 29.89
N VAL A 22 -4.81 5.59 30.09
CA VAL A 22 -5.37 4.64 31.07
C VAL A 22 -5.23 5.24 32.48
N ALA A 23 -6.34 5.72 33.02
CA ALA A 23 -6.43 6.19 34.40
C ALA A 23 -6.77 5.03 35.37
N GLY A 24 -5.73 4.56 36.05
CA GLY A 24 -5.69 4.12 37.45
C GLY A 24 -6.82 3.25 38.02
N HIS A 25 -6.61 1.93 38.06
CA HIS A 25 -7.31 1.04 39.01
C HIS A 25 -6.61 1.04 40.37
N ARG A 26 -7.37 1.42 41.40
CA ARG A 26 -6.96 1.46 42.80
C ARG A 26 -6.67 0.07 43.34
N THR A 27 -5.56 -0.06 44.06
CA THR A 27 -5.18 -1.23 44.84
C THR A 27 -6.10 -1.42 46.04
N GLY A 28 -6.64 -2.63 46.19
CA GLY A 28 -7.29 -3.09 47.42
C GLY A 28 -7.15 -4.61 47.57
N LYS A 29 -6.22 -5.04 48.44
CA LYS A 29 -6.24 -6.35 49.11
C LYS A 29 -6.97 -6.13 50.45
N PRO A 30 -7.64 -7.13 51.06
CA PRO A 30 -6.89 -8.23 51.68
C PRO A 30 -7.61 -9.60 51.86
N SER A 31 -6.81 -10.54 52.35
CA SER A 31 -7.11 -11.60 53.33
C SER A 31 -7.61 -12.99 52.88
N SER A 32 -6.83 -13.97 53.36
CA SER A 32 -6.94 -15.44 53.34
C SER A 32 -8.24 -16.00 53.93
N SER A 33 -8.69 -17.17 53.44
CA SER A 33 -8.47 -18.48 54.10
C SER A 33 -9.29 -19.63 53.49
N ALA A 34 -8.58 -20.72 53.14
CA ALA A 34 -8.87 -22.14 53.41
C ALA A 34 -10.01 -22.93 52.70
N VAL A 35 -9.66 -24.21 52.46
CA VAL A 35 -10.48 -25.45 52.25
C VAL A 35 -10.94 -25.69 50.79
N LEU A 36 -10.32 -26.55 49.97
CA LEU A 36 -10.15 -28.03 49.95
C LEU A 36 -11.34 -28.82 49.34
N ARG A 37 -11.00 -29.71 48.38
CA ARG A 37 -11.75 -30.83 47.72
C ARG A 37 -12.74 -30.45 46.60
N ARG A 38 -12.95 -31.20 45.51
CA ARG A 38 -12.26 -32.26 44.71
C ARG A 38 -13.28 -32.65 43.61
N CYS A 39 -12.81 -33.08 42.43
CA CYS A 39 -13.55 -33.81 41.37
C CYS A 39 -14.54 -32.93 40.54
N VAL A 40 -14.78 -33.07 39.23
CA VAL A 40 -14.77 -34.18 38.26
C VAL A 40 -14.58 -33.59 36.84
N LEU A 41 -13.92 -34.38 35.97
CA LEU A 41 -13.79 -34.32 34.50
C LEU A 41 -14.62 -33.27 33.72
N LEU A 42 -13.94 -32.49 32.87
CA LEU A 42 -14.54 -31.90 31.67
C LEU A 42 -13.71 -32.28 30.43
N LEU A 43 -14.46 -32.63 29.38
CA LEU A 43 -14.08 -33.38 28.20
C LEU A 43 -12.96 -32.74 27.38
N LEU A 44 -12.01 -33.59 26.96
CA LEU A 44 -11.11 -33.35 25.83
C LEU A 44 -11.93 -33.45 24.52
N LEU A 45 -12.43 -32.32 24.01
CA LEU A 45 -12.75 -32.19 22.59
C LEU A 45 -11.47 -31.76 21.85
N SER A 46 -10.67 -32.75 21.46
CA SER A 46 -9.64 -32.58 20.45
C SER A 46 -10.30 -32.38 19.09
N LEU A 47 -10.63 -31.12 18.76
CA LEU A 47 -10.82 -30.73 17.36
C LEU A 47 -9.48 -30.91 16.66
N ALA A 48 -9.39 -31.94 15.83
CA ALA A 48 -8.42 -31.99 14.75
C ALA A 48 -8.74 -30.83 13.81
N ALA A 49 -8.19 -29.65 14.11
CA ALA A 49 -8.05 -28.59 13.13
C ALA A 49 -7.02 -29.11 12.11
N CYS A 50 -7.52 -29.65 11.01
CA CYS A 50 -6.73 -29.78 9.80
C CYS A 50 -6.09 -28.41 9.56
N GLY A 51 -4.76 -28.40 9.52
CA GLY A 51 -4.00 -27.20 9.18
C GLY A 51 -4.25 -26.86 7.73
N GLU A 52 -5.35 -26.18 7.45
CA GLU A 52 -5.49 -25.36 6.25
C GLU A 52 -4.40 -24.30 6.38
N SER A 53 -3.29 -24.49 5.67
CA SER A 53 -2.36 -23.38 5.48
C SER A 53 -3.16 -22.25 4.83
N PRO A 54 -3.17 -21.04 5.39
CA PRO A 54 -3.89 -19.94 4.78
C PRO A 54 -3.39 -19.80 3.34
N ALA A 55 -4.33 -19.72 2.40
CA ALA A 55 -4.00 -19.44 1.01
C ALA A 55 -3.14 -18.15 0.96
N PRO A 56 -2.16 -18.07 0.04
CA PRO A 56 -1.40 -16.83 -0.13
C PRO A 56 -2.37 -15.66 -0.38
N ALA A 57 -2.13 -14.53 0.30
CA ALA A 57 -2.99 -13.35 0.22
C ALA A 57 -3.12 -12.86 -1.24
N THR A 58 -4.33 -12.48 -1.61
CA THR A 58 -4.69 -11.90 -2.91
C THR A 58 -4.07 -10.51 -3.09
N LEU A 59 -3.93 -10.03 -4.34
CA LEU A 59 -3.47 -8.65 -4.59
C LEU A 59 -4.35 -7.59 -3.92
N ALA A 60 -5.65 -7.84 -3.76
CA ALA A 60 -6.56 -6.93 -3.08
C ALA A 60 -6.26 -6.82 -1.58
N GLU A 61 -6.06 -7.96 -0.91
CA GLU A 61 -5.69 -8.00 0.51
C GLU A 61 -4.33 -7.34 0.76
N ARG A 62 -3.37 -7.58 -0.13
CA ARG A 62 -2.03 -7.00 -0.06
C ARG A 62 -2.06 -5.49 -0.29
N ALA A 63 -2.84 -5.02 -1.27
CA ALA A 63 -3.05 -3.60 -1.51
C ALA A 63 -3.74 -2.92 -0.31
N GLN A 64 -4.71 -3.58 0.33
CA GLN A 64 -5.38 -3.08 1.53
C GLN A 64 -4.44 -3.02 2.75
N ALA A 65 -3.41 -3.86 2.80
CA ALA A 65 -2.40 -3.84 3.86
C ALA A 65 -1.27 -2.82 3.62
N ASP A 66 -1.35 -2.00 2.56
CA ASP A 66 -0.25 -1.18 2.04
C ASP A 66 1.02 -2.00 1.75
N GLU A 67 0.88 -3.28 1.42
CA GLU A 67 2.01 -4.16 1.20
C GLU A 67 2.74 -3.83 -0.10
N VAL A 68 4.07 -3.84 -0.02
CA VAL A 68 4.94 -3.73 -1.17
C VAL A 68 5.18 -5.11 -1.78
N ALA A 69 4.61 -5.39 -2.96
CA ALA A 69 4.84 -6.66 -3.62
C ALA A 69 6.27 -6.83 -4.12
N LEU A 70 6.94 -7.88 -3.69
CA LEU A 70 8.17 -8.35 -4.33
C LEU A 70 7.90 -8.75 -5.79
N VAL A 71 8.36 -7.94 -6.74
CA VAL A 71 8.27 -8.24 -8.18
C VAL A 71 9.59 -7.83 -8.82
N SER A 72 10.21 -8.79 -9.52
CA SER A 72 11.42 -8.50 -10.28
C SER A 72 11.15 -7.41 -11.32
N ALA A 73 11.93 -6.34 -11.31
CA ALA A 73 11.90 -5.31 -12.33
C ALA A 73 12.26 -5.83 -13.74
N GLU A 74 12.84 -7.04 -13.82
CA GLU A 74 13.21 -7.69 -15.08
C GLU A 74 12.04 -8.43 -15.74
N ASP A 75 10.95 -8.67 -15.00
CA ASP A 75 9.72 -9.25 -15.52
C ASP A 75 9.20 -8.46 -16.72
N ALA A 76 8.86 -9.15 -17.80
CA ALA A 76 8.46 -8.51 -19.05
C ALA A 76 7.20 -7.65 -18.89
N GLY A 77 6.24 -8.08 -18.07
CA GLY A 77 5.02 -7.31 -17.78
C GLY A 77 5.33 -6.04 -16.99
N MET A 78 6.21 -6.12 -16.00
CA MET A 78 6.65 -4.94 -15.24
C MET A 78 7.43 -3.94 -16.09
N ARG A 79 8.34 -4.42 -16.95
CA ARG A 79 9.07 -3.53 -17.88
C ARG A 79 8.13 -2.81 -18.84
N ALA A 80 7.10 -3.51 -19.34
CA ALA A 80 6.08 -2.92 -20.19
C ALA A 80 5.27 -1.85 -19.42
N ALA A 81 4.84 -2.14 -18.20
CA ALA A 81 4.14 -1.19 -17.34
C ALA A 81 4.98 0.08 -17.10
N PHE A 82 6.26 -0.07 -16.74
CA PHE A 82 7.16 1.08 -16.56
C PHE A 82 7.34 1.90 -17.85
N ALA A 83 7.40 1.24 -19.01
CA ALA A 83 7.51 1.94 -20.29
C ALA A 83 6.23 2.72 -20.61
N GLN A 84 5.06 2.13 -20.38
CA GLN A 84 3.76 2.77 -20.61
C GLN A 84 3.56 3.96 -19.66
N ALA A 85 3.90 3.81 -18.38
CA ALA A 85 3.87 4.90 -17.41
C ALA A 85 4.73 6.08 -17.86
N ARG A 86 5.98 5.82 -18.29
CA ARG A 86 6.89 6.87 -18.75
C ARG A 86 6.42 7.54 -20.04
N ALA A 87 5.81 6.79 -20.96
CA ALA A 87 5.29 7.33 -22.22
C ALA A 87 4.14 8.32 -22.01
N SER A 88 3.37 8.16 -20.94
CA SER A 88 2.20 8.99 -20.60
C SER A 88 2.48 10.00 -19.47
N LEU A 89 3.70 10.02 -18.93
CA LEU A 89 4.07 10.77 -17.74
C LEU A 89 3.94 12.30 -17.90
N ASP A 90 4.21 12.85 -19.08
CA ASP A 90 4.07 14.30 -19.28
C ASP A 90 2.61 14.76 -19.13
N GLY A 91 1.65 13.95 -19.59
CA GLY A 91 0.22 14.22 -19.41
C GLY A 91 -0.20 14.16 -17.94
N PHE A 92 0.29 13.16 -17.21
CA PHE A 92 0.08 13.08 -15.76
C PHE A 92 0.66 14.30 -15.03
N LEU A 93 1.92 14.67 -15.29
CA LEU A 93 2.58 15.78 -14.61
C LEU A 93 1.88 17.11 -14.89
N ALA A 94 1.37 17.31 -16.12
CA ALA A 94 0.58 18.49 -16.46
C ALA A 94 -0.69 18.61 -15.61
N LEU A 95 -1.38 17.50 -15.33
CA LEU A 95 -2.55 17.47 -14.45
C LEU A 95 -2.18 17.64 -12.98
N ALA A 96 -1.19 16.88 -12.50
CA ALA A 96 -0.79 16.84 -11.09
C ALA A 96 -0.20 18.17 -10.60
N LEU A 97 0.47 18.92 -11.48
CA LEU A 97 1.11 20.20 -11.15
C LEU A 97 0.27 21.42 -11.54
N ALA A 98 -0.91 21.22 -12.15
CA ALA A 98 -1.79 22.32 -12.53
C ALA A 98 -2.22 23.16 -11.31
N LYS A 99 -2.29 24.48 -11.53
CA LYS A 99 -2.77 25.45 -10.56
C LYS A 99 -3.80 26.37 -11.25
N PRO A 100 -5.10 26.33 -10.86
CA PRO A 100 -5.68 25.45 -9.85
C PRO A 100 -5.67 23.97 -10.29
N ALA A 101 -5.83 23.06 -9.33
CA ALA A 101 -5.98 21.64 -9.63
C ALA A 101 -7.26 21.40 -10.47
N PRO A 102 -7.26 20.44 -11.42
CA PRO A 102 -8.46 20.12 -12.20
C PRO A 102 -9.58 19.63 -11.28
N ALA A 103 -10.79 20.15 -11.48
CA ALA A 103 -11.95 19.71 -10.70
C ALA A 103 -12.24 18.23 -10.96
N GLY A 104 -12.67 17.51 -9.91
CA GLY A 104 -13.00 16.09 -9.98
C GLY A 104 -11.80 15.15 -9.96
N LEU A 105 -10.56 15.65 -10.12
CA LEU A 105 -9.35 14.83 -10.08
C LEU A 105 -8.66 14.91 -8.72
N GLY A 106 -8.23 13.77 -8.19
CA GLY A 106 -7.63 13.64 -6.87
C GLY A 106 -6.57 12.56 -6.78
N ASP A 107 -6.06 12.35 -5.57
CA ASP A 107 -5.15 11.25 -5.21
C ASP A 107 -3.94 11.09 -6.16
N PHE A 108 -3.37 12.22 -6.60
CA PHE A 108 -2.19 12.22 -7.45
C PHE A 108 -0.98 11.64 -6.71
N ALA A 109 -0.36 10.62 -7.30
CA ALA A 109 0.92 10.09 -6.83
C ALA A 109 1.79 9.54 -7.94
N VAL A 110 3.09 9.49 -7.67
CA VAL A 110 4.10 8.85 -8.50
C VAL A 110 4.72 7.68 -7.75
N LYS A 111 5.19 6.66 -8.47
CA LYS A 111 5.96 5.57 -7.89
C LYS A 111 7.44 5.73 -8.20
N VAL A 112 8.27 5.64 -7.18
CA VAL A 112 9.73 5.84 -7.27
C VAL A 112 10.47 4.71 -6.53
N PRO A 113 11.52 4.12 -7.13
CA PRO A 113 12.40 3.20 -6.43
C PRO A 113 13.32 3.96 -5.46
N ILE A 114 13.43 3.47 -4.24
CA ILE A 114 14.45 3.89 -3.28
C ILE A 114 15.26 2.65 -2.93
N SER A 115 16.60 2.77 -2.98
CA SER A 115 17.51 1.66 -2.74
C SER A 115 18.35 1.88 -1.50
N GLN A 116 18.53 0.82 -0.72
CA GLN A 116 19.34 0.78 0.49
C GLN A 116 19.98 -0.60 0.63
N ASP A 117 21.29 -0.63 0.87
CA ASP A 117 22.03 -1.85 1.23
C ASP A 117 21.79 -3.02 0.24
N GLY A 118 21.63 -2.72 -1.05
CA GLY A 118 21.38 -3.69 -2.12
C GLY A 118 19.92 -4.17 -2.26
N ALA A 119 19.01 -3.67 -1.43
CA ALA A 119 17.57 -3.83 -1.58
C ALA A 119 16.97 -2.60 -2.26
N THR A 120 15.91 -2.81 -3.05
CA THR A 120 15.15 -1.73 -3.69
C THR A 120 13.68 -1.90 -3.39
N GLU A 121 13.06 -0.84 -2.89
CA GLU A 121 11.64 -0.74 -2.59
C GLU A 121 11.03 0.42 -3.36
N TYR A 122 9.87 0.22 -3.97
CA TYR A 122 9.16 1.21 -4.76
C TYR A 122 8.03 1.79 -3.92
N PHE A 123 8.13 3.08 -3.67
CA PHE A 123 7.19 3.83 -2.85
C PHE A 123 6.24 4.61 -3.74
N TRP A 124 4.96 4.68 -3.35
CA TRP A 124 4.12 5.77 -3.83
C TRP A 124 4.47 7.05 -3.09
N LEU A 125 4.50 8.16 -3.81
CA LEU A 125 4.73 9.48 -3.26
C LEU A 125 3.62 10.44 -3.70
N SER A 126 3.04 11.16 -2.75
CA SER A 126 1.94 12.11 -2.93
C SER A 126 2.36 13.56 -2.62
N ASP A 127 1.50 14.54 -2.89
CA ASP A 127 1.80 15.97 -2.70
C ASP A 127 3.06 16.42 -3.48
N LEU A 128 2.99 16.15 -4.80
CA LEU A 128 4.05 16.42 -5.76
C LEU A 128 4.30 17.92 -5.93
N SER A 129 5.57 18.30 -5.92
CA SER A 129 6.03 19.66 -6.16
C SER A 129 7.30 19.66 -7.00
N VAL A 130 7.51 20.72 -7.78
CA VAL A 130 8.76 20.94 -8.51
C VAL A 130 9.85 21.38 -7.52
N ASP A 131 11.03 20.78 -7.60
CA ASP A 131 12.19 21.09 -6.75
C ASP A 131 13.45 21.08 -7.61
N GLY A 132 13.88 22.27 -8.06
CA GLY A 132 15.01 22.42 -8.98
C GLY A 132 14.72 21.80 -10.35
N ASP A 133 15.58 20.87 -10.76
CA ASP A 133 15.45 20.07 -12.00
C ASP A 133 14.65 18.77 -11.82
N GLY A 134 14.20 18.49 -10.60
CA GLY A 134 13.42 17.33 -10.25
C GLY A 134 12.15 17.67 -9.49
N TYR A 135 11.77 16.76 -8.59
CA TYR A 135 10.54 16.85 -7.82
C TYR A 135 10.78 16.50 -6.36
N SER A 136 9.86 16.93 -5.51
CA SER A 136 9.73 16.44 -4.15
C SER A 136 8.28 16.09 -3.82
N ALA A 137 8.09 15.03 -3.02
CA ALA A 137 6.78 14.49 -2.62
C ALA A 137 6.89 13.77 -1.26
N LEU A 138 5.76 13.49 -0.59
CA LEU A 138 5.71 12.70 0.65
C LEU A 138 5.65 11.21 0.32
N ILE A 139 6.44 10.40 1.01
CA ILE A 139 6.31 8.93 0.97
C ILE A 139 4.95 8.51 1.53
N ALA A 140 4.16 7.79 0.75
CA ALA A 140 2.76 7.47 1.06
C ALA A 140 2.56 6.07 1.69
N ASN A 141 3.51 5.15 1.54
CA ASN A 141 3.44 3.80 2.15
C ASN A 141 4.48 3.64 3.26
N ARG A 142 4.27 2.65 4.14
CA ARG A 142 5.22 2.27 5.18
C ARG A 142 6.38 1.47 4.57
N PRO A 143 7.64 1.82 4.88
CA PRO A 143 8.78 1.03 4.44
C PRO A 143 8.83 -0.33 5.13
N GLU A 144 9.08 -1.38 4.35
CA GLU A 144 9.24 -2.74 4.86
C GLU A 144 10.72 -3.13 4.97
N VAL A 145 11.56 -2.71 4.02
CA VAL A 145 12.98 -3.11 3.97
C VAL A 145 13.93 -1.92 3.86
N VAL A 146 13.51 -0.83 3.21
CA VAL A 146 14.30 0.41 3.14
C VAL A 146 14.01 1.27 4.37
N THR A 147 14.77 1.07 5.44
CA THR A 147 14.52 1.69 6.76
C THR A 147 15.06 3.11 6.96
N ARG A 148 15.83 3.66 6.01
CA ARG A 148 16.37 5.04 6.07
C ARG A 148 15.36 6.11 5.68
N VAL A 149 14.19 5.72 5.21
CA VAL A 149 13.08 6.62 4.93
C VAL A 149 11.89 6.25 5.80
N ALA A 150 10.90 7.14 5.91
CA ALA A 150 9.66 6.89 6.64
C ALA A 150 8.44 7.39 5.86
N GLN A 151 7.28 6.79 6.13
CA GLN A 151 6.00 7.32 5.65
C GLN A 151 5.82 8.77 6.12
N GLY A 152 5.33 9.65 5.25
CA GLY A 152 5.17 11.08 5.50
C GLY A 152 6.46 11.89 5.35
N GLN A 153 7.62 11.26 5.13
CA GLN A 153 8.86 11.99 4.86
C GLN A 153 8.84 12.59 3.46
N ARG A 154 9.28 13.85 3.33
CA ARG A 154 9.56 14.47 2.03
C ARG A 154 10.81 13.84 1.41
N HIS A 155 10.67 13.34 0.19
CA HIS A 155 11.75 12.75 -0.60
C HIS A 155 11.93 13.52 -1.90
N ARG A 156 13.19 13.76 -2.29
CA ARG A 156 13.56 14.40 -3.56
C ARG A 156 13.98 13.34 -4.56
N PHE A 157 13.56 13.48 -5.82
CA PHE A 157 13.85 12.51 -6.87
C PHE A 157 13.85 13.19 -8.24
N ALA A 158 14.52 12.56 -9.21
CA ALA A 158 14.56 13.03 -10.58
C ALA A 158 13.35 12.55 -11.37
N ARG A 159 13.05 13.23 -12.49
CA ARG A 159 12.01 12.81 -13.43
C ARG A 159 12.22 11.37 -13.94
N ALA A 160 13.47 10.94 -14.08
CA ALA A 160 13.83 9.62 -14.56
C ALA A 160 13.54 8.49 -13.56
N ASP A 161 13.39 8.82 -12.27
CA ASP A 161 13.13 7.85 -11.21
C ASP A 161 11.64 7.43 -11.16
N ILE A 162 10.75 8.16 -11.85
CA ILE A 162 9.33 7.86 -11.88
C ILE A 162 9.10 6.62 -12.76
N VAL A 163 8.61 5.55 -12.14
CA VAL A 163 8.34 4.26 -12.80
C VAL A 163 6.85 3.95 -12.96
N ASP A 164 5.98 4.65 -12.23
CA ASP A 164 4.53 4.57 -12.35
C ASP A 164 3.91 5.87 -11.85
N TRP A 165 2.62 6.07 -12.09
CA TRP A 165 1.85 7.21 -11.58
C TRP A 165 0.37 6.82 -11.44
N THR A 166 -0.39 7.56 -10.62
CA THR A 166 -1.84 7.37 -10.51
C THR A 166 -2.55 8.67 -10.15
N TYR A 167 -3.83 8.75 -10.52
CA TYR A 167 -4.80 9.70 -9.98
C TYR A 167 -6.22 9.10 -10.05
N THR A 168 -7.14 9.66 -9.26
CA THR A 168 -8.56 9.28 -9.26
C THR A 168 -9.41 10.34 -9.95
N ASP A 169 -10.43 9.89 -10.68
CA ASP A 169 -11.50 10.71 -11.22
C ASP A 169 -12.77 10.43 -10.43
N ALA A 170 -13.24 11.42 -9.67
CA ALA A 170 -14.42 11.32 -8.81
C ALA A 170 -15.73 11.20 -9.58
N ASP A 171 -15.81 11.76 -10.80
CA ASP A 171 -17.01 11.74 -11.62
C ASP A 171 -17.24 10.34 -12.20
N THR A 172 -16.16 9.70 -12.66
CA THR A 172 -16.22 8.34 -13.22
C THR A 172 -15.97 7.24 -12.18
N ARG A 173 -15.47 7.60 -11.00
CA ARG A 173 -14.97 6.68 -9.95
C ARG A 173 -13.92 5.73 -10.50
N ARG A 174 -13.03 6.23 -11.34
CA ARG A 174 -11.94 5.46 -11.97
C ARG A 174 -10.58 5.89 -11.47
N MET A 175 -9.69 4.91 -11.34
CA MET A 175 -8.27 5.14 -11.16
C MET A 175 -7.59 5.06 -12.53
N HIS A 176 -6.78 6.08 -12.83
CA HIS A 176 -5.97 6.17 -14.03
C HIS A 176 -4.50 5.90 -13.70
N GLY A 177 -3.78 5.22 -14.57
CA GLY A 177 -2.39 4.83 -14.33
C GLY A 177 -2.30 3.52 -13.56
N ASN A 178 -1.40 3.44 -12.58
CA ASN A 178 -1.11 2.24 -11.79
C ASN A 178 -0.87 1.01 -12.70
N PHE A 179 -0.07 1.21 -13.75
CA PHE A 179 0.18 0.21 -14.79
C PHE A 179 0.85 -1.04 -14.22
N THR A 180 1.63 -0.88 -13.16
CA THR A 180 2.27 -1.99 -12.46
C THR A 180 1.26 -2.86 -11.71
N ALA A 181 0.18 -2.30 -11.14
CA ALA A 181 -0.91 -3.12 -10.63
C ALA A 181 -1.59 -3.90 -11.76
N CYS A 182 -1.79 -3.28 -12.94
CA CYS A 182 -2.30 -4.00 -14.10
C CYS A 182 -1.40 -5.17 -14.54
N ALA A 183 -0.08 -4.98 -14.52
CA ALA A 183 0.88 -6.05 -14.81
C ALA A 183 0.83 -7.19 -13.77
N LEU A 184 0.54 -6.86 -12.51
CA LEU A 184 0.36 -7.86 -11.45
C LEU A 184 -0.95 -8.62 -11.58
N LEU A 185 -2.06 -7.92 -11.86
CA LEU A 185 -3.38 -8.52 -12.05
C LEU A 185 -3.43 -9.47 -13.24
N ALA A 186 -2.56 -9.28 -14.25
CA ALA A 186 -2.42 -10.22 -15.36
C ALA A 186 -1.91 -11.61 -14.93
N LYS A 187 -1.40 -11.75 -13.70
CA LYS A 187 -0.91 -13.00 -13.10
C LYS A 187 -1.93 -13.64 -12.13
N GLU A 188 -2.99 -12.91 -11.77
CA GLU A 188 -4.05 -13.40 -10.90
C GLU A 188 -5.12 -14.16 -11.69
N SER A 189 -6.00 -14.87 -10.98
CA SER A 189 -7.19 -15.44 -11.64
C SER A 189 -8.10 -14.33 -12.18
N PRO A 190 -8.88 -14.59 -13.24
CA PRO A 190 -9.81 -13.58 -13.78
C PRO A 190 -10.79 -13.02 -12.73
N ALA A 191 -11.21 -13.86 -11.77
CA ALA A 191 -12.11 -13.44 -10.70
C ALA A 191 -11.45 -12.45 -9.73
N GLN A 192 -10.25 -12.75 -9.24
CA GLN A 192 -9.49 -11.86 -8.36
C GLN A 192 -9.09 -10.56 -9.07
N ALA A 193 -8.72 -10.66 -10.35
CA ALA A 193 -8.38 -9.49 -11.15
C ALA A 193 -9.59 -8.55 -11.33
N GLU A 194 -10.77 -9.12 -11.58
CA GLU A 194 -12.01 -8.35 -11.72
C GLU A 194 -12.46 -7.73 -10.39
N GLU A 195 -12.37 -8.48 -9.29
CA GLU A 195 -12.66 -7.97 -7.95
C GLU A 195 -11.79 -6.74 -7.62
N PHE A 196 -10.49 -6.83 -7.86
CA PHE A 196 -9.58 -5.70 -7.65
C PHE A 196 -9.97 -4.49 -8.51
N ARG A 197 -10.25 -4.69 -9.80
CA ARG A 197 -10.64 -3.59 -10.70
C ARG A 197 -11.94 -2.91 -10.25
N GLN A 198 -12.90 -3.69 -9.76
CA GLN A 198 -14.16 -3.15 -9.24
C GLN A 198 -13.96 -2.39 -7.93
N GLN A 199 -13.17 -2.95 -7.01
CA GLN A 199 -12.90 -2.36 -5.71
C GLN A 199 -12.14 -1.03 -5.81
N TYR A 200 -11.12 -0.97 -6.67
CA TYR A 200 -10.23 0.19 -6.80
C TYR A 200 -10.52 1.08 -8.00
N GLY A 201 -11.53 0.73 -8.82
CA GLY A 201 -11.87 1.47 -10.04
C GLY A 201 -10.78 1.45 -11.11
N LEU A 202 -9.84 0.51 -11.05
CA LEU A 202 -8.66 0.46 -11.93
C LEU A 202 -9.03 0.08 -13.37
N ASP A 203 -8.74 0.99 -14.31
CA ASP A 203 -8.89 0.75 -15.76
C ASP A 203 -7.54 0.37 -16.37
N CYS A 204 -7.35 -0.91 -16.70
CA CYS A 204 -6.14 -1.43 -17.34
C CYS A 204 -6.16 -1.36 -18.87
N ALA A 205 -7.19 -0.78 -19.49
CA ALA A 205 -7.34 -0.72 -20.95
C ALA A 205 -6.71 0.54 -21.58
N ARG A 206 -6.00 1.36 -20.79
CA ARG A 206 -5.41 2.64 -21.20
C ARG A 206 -3.94 2.71 -20.84
#